data_AF-A0A3E3IJW7-F1
#
_entry.id   AF-A0A3E3IJW7-F1
#
_cell.length_a   1.000
_cell.length_b   1.000
_cell.length_c   1.000
_cell.angle_alpha   90.00
_cell.angle_beta   90.00
_cell.angle_gamma   90.00
#
_symmetry.space_group_name_H-M   'P 1'
#
loop_
_entity.id
_entity.type
_entity.pdbx_description
1 polymer ?
#
loop_
_entity_poly.entity_id
_entity_poly.type
_entity_poly.pdbx_seq_one_letter_code
_entity_poly.pdbx_strand_id
1 'polypeptide(L)'
;MQSVPREWLDFLRQQFPKDSRIQLTEIGGNPRPISPGSTGKLDYIDDAGQFHVKWDNGCTLALVLGEDRFSVYLPEPQTFKLYMPLTADFYGRDEWGDMSEDGEEWDGRTLMDYEGQILSALVKNRVPEENESGLMHWYGEDDSVDHKVRSAVFTVEVRNRQLWGVAECRVAGELTPEELTILKEYLGGQASDGWGEGFEQRPIEVDGGELYVHLWQPDDWSIQTEQERFAPKVAEGLPELCFSTLRTTGQLICIKRGETGYYPSDWDTGDKEGNVELADELNEDLGVTPIQRQAMEIGSMAGWDVPGADPKHYEESYSGQTSCANFEQKQ
;
A
#
# COMPACT_ATOMS: atom_id res chain seq x y z
N MET A 1 20.20 34.30 12.66
CA MET A 1 19.81 32.96 13.11
C MET A 1 20.59 31.97 12.26
N GLN A 2 21.40 31.12 12.88
CA GLN A 2 21.95 29.96 12.15
C GLN A 2 20.77 29.07 11.79
N SER A 3 20.63 28.73 10.50
CA SER A 3 19.64 27.75 10.06
C SER A 3 19.94 26.41 10.71
N VAL A 4 18.91 25.75 11.24
CA VAL A 4 19.05 24.38 11.76
C VAL A 4 19.50 23.47 10.59
N PRO A 5 20.51 22.61 10.77
CA PRO A 5 20.94 21.69 9.73
C PRO A 5 19.78 20.80 9.27
N ARG A 6 19.65 20.60 7.95
CA ARG A 6 18.56 19.80 7.37
C ARG A 6 18.53 18.37 7.90
N GLU A 7 19.68 17.72 8.00
CA GLU A 7 19.82 16.36 8.55
C GLU A 7 19.28 16.25 9.98
N TRP A 8 19.49 17.29 10.80
CA TRP A 8 18.97 17.34 12.16
C TRP A 8 17.45 17.50 12.19
N LEU A 9 16.88 18.33 11.30
CA LEU A 9 15.43 18.45 11.18
C LEU A 9 14.78 17.16 10.70
N ASP A 10 15.40 16.49 9.73
CA ASP A 10 14.92 15.22 9.20
C ASP A 10 14.95 14.15 10.29
N PHE A 11 16.03 14.09 11.09
CA PHE A 11 16.12 13.25 12.28
C PHE A 11 15.00 13.54 13.29
N LEU A 12 14.75 14.81 13.64
CA LEU A 12 13.66 15.17 14.57
C LEU A 12 12.29 14.74 14.04
N ARG A 13 12.02 14.94 12.76
CA ARG A 13 10.74 14.57 12.11
C ARG A 13 10.54 13.06 12.05
N GLN A 14 11.62 12.30 11.90
CA GLN A 14 11.59 10.84 11.95
C GLN A 14 11.33 10.32 13.37
N GLN A 15 12.00 10.88 14.37
CA GLN A 15 11.87 10.45 15.77
C GLN A 15 10.55 10.89 16.41
N PHE A 16 9.99 12.02 15.98
CA PHE A 16 8.75 12.57 16.52
C PHE A 16 7.70 12.69 15.40
N PRO A 17 7.01 11.60 15.06
CA PRO A 17 6.01 11.61 14.00
C PRO A 17 4.81 12.50 14.38
N LYS A 18 4.12 12.98 13.35
CA LYS A 18 2.83 13.66 13.49
C LYS A 18 1.87 12.85 14.34
N ASP A 19 0.98 13.56 15.04
CA ASP A 19 0.00 13.03 15.99
C ASP A 19 0.57 12.40 17.27
N SER A 20 1.90 12.45 17.46
CA SER A 20 2.52 12.15 18.76
C SER A 20 1.90 13.01 19.86
N ARG A 21 1.61 12.39 20.99
CA ARG A 21 1.06 13.06 22.17
C ARG A 21 2.17 13.83 22.87
N ILE A 22 1.97 15.13 23.03
CA ILE A 22 2.86 16.01 23.77
C ILE A 22 2.25 16.27 25.15
N GLN A 23 3.08 16.16 26.18
CA GLN A 23 2.74 16.61 27.54
C GLN A 23 3.77 17.63 28.00
N LEU A 24 3.30 18.85 28.26
CA LEU A 24 4.15 19.93 28.72
C LEU A 24 4.48 19.78 30.21
N THR A 25 5.74 20.03 30.56
CA THR A 25 6.20 20.15 31.94
C THR A 25 6.51 21.60 32.30
N GLU A 26 7.26 22.31 31.46
CA GLU A 26 7.70 23.69 31.72
C GLU A 26 7.97 24.43 30.42
N ILE A 27 7.65 25.73 30.36
CA ILE A 27 8.00 26.62 29.25
C ILE A 27 9.17 27.52 29.64
N GLY A 28 10.18 27.58 28.77
CA GLY A 28 11.33 28.47 28.92
C GLY A 28 10.97 29.91 28.52
N GLY A 29 11.19 30.87 29.43
CA GLY A 29 11.28 32.30 29.08
C GLY A 29 10.02 33.00 28.53
N ASN A 30 8.86 32.33 28.46
CA ASN A 30 7.64 32.91 27.90
C ASN A 30 6.84 33.71 28.96
N PRO A 31 6.47 34.99 28.69
CA PRO A 31 5.70 35.81 29.63
C PRO A 31 4.22 35.39 29.78
N ARG A 32 3.71 34.49 28.93
CA ARG A 32 2.35 33.91 29.01
C ARG A 32 2.38 32.40 28.73
N PRO A 33 2.88 31.59 29.67
CA PRO A 33 2.97 30.15 29.48
C PRO A 33 1.58 29.49 29.53
N ILE A 34 1.39 28.40 28.79
CA ILE A 34 0.32 27.45 29.06
C ILE A 34 0.66 26.62 30.32
N SER A 35 -0.35 26.12 31.01
CA SER A 35 -0.15 25.44 32.30
C SER A 35 0.66 24.14 32.16
N PRO A 36 1.60 23.85 33.08
CA PRO A 36 2.20 22.54 33.22
C PRO A 36 1.15 21.43 33.26
N GLY A 37 1.44 20.30 32.61
CA GLY A 37 0.50 19.19 32.42
C GLY A 37 -0.47 19.39 31.26
N SER A 38 -0.45 20.53 30.56
CA SER A 38 -1.20 20.70 29.31
C SER A 38 -0.75 19.66 28.30
N THR A 39 -1.70 19.18 27.51
CA THR A 39 -1.48 18.15 26.50
C THR A 39 -1.97 18.58 25.13
N GLY A 40 -1.38 18.01 24.09
CA GLY A 40 -1.73 18.29 22.71
C GLY A 40 -1.17 17.25 21.76
N LYS A 41 -1.48 17.35 20.48
CA LYS A 41 -0.89 16.51 19.43
C LYS A 41 0.11 17.30 18.61
N LEU A 42 1.25 16.69 18.32
CA LEU A 42 2.24 17.25 17.40
C LEU A 42 1.63 17.34 16.01
N ASP A 43 1.65 18.53 15.41
CA ASP A 43 1.16 18.76 14.05
C ASP A 43 2.32 18.62 13.04
N TYR A 44 3.40 19.37 13.26
CA TYR A 44 4.63 19.29 12.47
C TYR A 44 5.81 19.94 13.20
N ILE A 45 7.03 19.71 12.68
CA ILE A 45 8.26 20.39 13.11
C ILE A 45 8.72 21.31 11.98
N ASP A 46 8.79 22.60 12.25
CA ASP A 46 9.15 23.61 11.25
C ASP A 46 10.66 23.65 10.96
N ASP A 47 11.07 24.50 10.01
CA ASP A 47 12.48 24.61 9.60
C ASP A 47 13.37 25.34 10.63
N ALA A 48 12.77 25.88 11.69
CA ALA A 48 13.47 26.39 12.86
C ALA A 48 13.59 25.34 13.97
N GLY A 49 13.07 24.12 13.77
CA GLY A 49 13.08 23.03 14.74
C GLY A 49 12.03 23.18 15.84
N GLN A 50 11.02 24.03 15.64
CA GLN A 50 9.94 24.23 16.61
C GLN A 50 8.84 23.19 16.41
N PHE A 51 8.36 22.64 17.53
CA PHE A 51 7.30 21.66 17.58
C PHE A 51 5.96 22.40 17.60
N HIS A 52 5.25 22.40 16.48
CA HIS A 52 3.92 22.99 16.38
C HIS A 52 2.91 22.00 16.93
N VAL A 53 2.27 22.36 18.05
CA VAL A 53 1.37 21.47 18.79
C VAL A 53 -0.06 22.00 18.69
N LYS A 54 -0.98 21.13 18.31
CA LYS A 54 -2.42 21.33 18.48
C LYS A 54 -2.78 20.99 19.91
N TRP A 55 -2.79 22.02 20.78
CA TRP A 55 -3.11 21.85 22.20
C TRP A 55 -4.60 21.59 22.40
N ASP A 56 -4.95 20.72 23.36
CA ASP A 56 -6.34 20.34 23.64
C ASP A 56 -7.17 21.54 24.15
N ASN A 57 -6.50 22.54 24.73
CA ASN A 57 -7.11 23.78 25.20
C ASN A 57 -7.27 24.85 24.10
N GLY A 58 -6.94 24.53 22.84
CA GLY A 58 -7.03 25.43 21.69
C GLY A 58 -5.87 26.42 21.56
N CYS A 59 -4.83 26.32 22.38
CA CYS A 59 -3.60 27.09 22.21
C CYS A 59 -2.84 26.63 20.95
N THR A 60 -1.98 27.50 20.42
CA THR A 60 -1.12 27.24 19.25
C THR A 60 0.35 27.52 19.57
N LEU A 61 0.76 27.45 20.85
CA LEU A 61 2.13 27.71 21.26
C LEU A 61 3.04 26.61 20.70
N ALA A 62 4.06 27.00 19.92
CA ALA A 62 5.11 26.09 19.49
C ALA A 62 6.12 25.87 20.62
N LEU A 63 6.68 24.66 20.70
CA LEU A 63 7.72 24.32 21.68
C LEU A 63 9.10 24.30 21.03
N VAL A 64 10.11 24.70 21.80
CA VAL A 64 11.52 24.69 21.39
C VAL A 64 12.26 23.62 22.18
N LEU A 65 12.80 22.63 21.47
CA LEU A 65 13.59 21.58 22.09
C LEU A 65 14.84 22.17 22.76
N GLY A 66 15.04 21.87 24.04
CA GLY A 66 16.16 22.36 24.84
C GLY A 66 15.88 23.65 25.61
N GLU A 67 14.86 24.44 25.22
CA GLU A 67 14.36 25.57 26.01
C GLU A 67 13.14 25.17 26.84
N ASP A 68 12.21 24.42 26.23
CA ASP A 68 11.01 23.91 26.88
C ASP A 68 11.24 22.48 27.39
N ARG A 69 10.54 22.12 28.47
CA ARG A 69 10.51 20.75 29.01
C ARG A 69 9.18 20.10 28.71
N PHE A 70 9.21 19.04 27.92
CA PHE A 70 8.03 18.27 27.56
C PHE A 70 8.39 16.80 27.33
N SER A 71 7.38 15.94 27.36
CA SER A 71 7.48 14.52 26.99
C SER A 71 6.70 14.28 25.71
N VAL A 72 7.24 13.39 24.86
CA VAL A 72 6.62 12.96 23.61
C VAL A 72 6.28 11.47 23.73
N TYR A 73 5.04 11.12 23.40
CA TYR A 73 4.61 9.74 23.28
C TYR A 73 4.15 9.50 21.85
N LEU A 74 4.69 8.47 21.20
CA LEU A 74 4.30 8.10 19.85
C LEU A 74 2.79 7.84 19.76
N PRO A 75 2.18 8.06 18.58
CA PRO A 75 0.77 7.71 18.38
C PRO A 75 0.55 6.21 18.60
N GLU A 76 -0.70 5.85 18.93
CA GLU A 76 -1.08 4.45 19.03
C GLU A 76 -0.77 3.72 17.72
N PRO A 77 -0.03 2.59 17.77
CA PRO A 77 0.31 1.86 16.56
C PRO A 77 -0.92 1.39 15.81
N GLN A 78 -0.89 1.50 14.49
CA GLN A 78 -1.91 0.99 13.59
C GLN A 78 -1.40 -0.27 12.88
N THR A 79 -2.33 -1.11 12.43
CA THR A 79 -1.97 -2.28 11.64
C THR A 79 -1.61 -1.84 10.23
N PHE A 80 -0.43 -2.24 9.77
CA PHE A 80 0.08 -2.03 8.43
C PHE A 80 0.47 -3.38 7.84
N LYS A 81 0.02 -3.69 6.63
CA LYS A 81 0.20 -5.02 6.02
C LYS A 81 1.08 -4.94 4.78
N LEU A 82 2.05 -5.83 4.73
CA LEU A 82 2.85 -6.12 3.54
C LEU A 82 2.50 -7.53 3.07
N TYR A 83 2.23 -7.68 1.79
CA TYR A 83 1.79 -8.93 1.17
C TYR A 83 2.93 -9.51 0.34
N MET A 84 3.07 -10.84 0.38
CA MET A 84 4.00 -11.60 -0.44
C MET A 84 3.30 -12.80 -1.08
N PRO A 85 3.66 -13.17 -2.32
CA PRO A 85 3.24 -14.45 -2.91
C PRO A 85 3.62 -15.60 -1.99
N LEU A 86 2.73 -16.59 -1.88
CA LEU A 86 2.90 -17.80 -1.08
C LEU A 86 2.77 -19.01 -2.01
N THR A 87 3.71 -19.94 -1.92
CA THR A 87 3.58 -21.28 -2.52
C THR A 87 3.92 -22.33 -1.50
N ALA A 88 3.76 -23.60 -1.86
CA ALA A 88 4.21 -24.71 -1.05
C ALA A 88 4.49 -25.93 -1.92
N ASP A 89 5.38 -26.80 -1.47
CA ASP A 89 5.51 -28.14 -2.02
C ASP A 89 4.62 -29.10 -1.25
N PHE A 90 3.69 -29.74 -1.95
CA PHE A 90 2.86 -30.80 -1.42
C PHE A 90 3.44 -32.16 -1.75
N TYR A 91 3.44 -33.00 -0.73
CA TYR A 91 4.08 -34.29 -0.69
C TYR A 91 2.99 -35.28 -0.29
N GLY A 92 2.43 -35.99 -1.27
CA GLY A 92 1.31 -36.90 -1.07
C GLY A 92 1.72 -38.28 -0.53
N ARG A 93 0.83 -38.89 0.27
CA ARG A 93 0.94 -40.27 0.74
C ARG A 93 0.20 -41.22 -0.20
N ASP A 94 0.80 -42.36 -0.48
CA ASP A 94 0.18 -43.41 -1.28
C ASP A 94 -0.78 -44.30 -0.46
N GLU A 95 -1.35 -45.33 -1.09
CA GLU A 95 -2.28 -46.26 -0.45
C GLU A 95 -1.65 -47.10 0.69
N TRP A 96 -0.31 -47.15 0.75
CA TRP A 96 0.47 -47.83 1.77
C TRP A 96 0.94 -46.88 2.87
N GLY A 97 0.69 -45.58 2.71
CA GLY A 97 1.12 -44.51 3.62
C GLY A 97 2.54 -44.03 3.37
N ASP A 98 3.20 -44.53 2.32
CA ASP A 98 4.53 -44.09 1.93
C ASP A 98 4.44 -42.73 1.25
N MET A 99 5.43 -41.90 1.55
CA MET A 99 5.52 -40.53 1.09
C MET A 99 6.10 -40.49 -0.33
N SER A 100 5.43 -39.79 -1.27
CA SER A 100 5.99 -39.40 -2.56
C SER A 100 7.38 -38.75 -2.42
N GLU A 101 8.32 -39.16 -3.28
CA GLU A 101 9.63 -38.53 -3.39
C GLU A 101 9.56 -37.21 -4.18
N ASP A 102 8.56 -37.08 -5.06
CA ASP A 102 8.35 -35.90 -5.89
C ASP A 102 7.28 -34.99 -5.25
N GLY A 103 7.64 -33.73 -5.01
CA GLY A 103 6.73 -32.69 -4.55
C GLY A 103 5.92 -32.06 -5.70
N GLU A 104 4.67 -31.72 -5.44
CA GLU A 104 3.82 -30.92 -6.31
C GLU A 104 3.76 -29.47 -5.80
N GLU A 105 4.19 -28.52 -6.62
CA GLU A 105 4.11 -27.11 -6.27
C GLU A 105 2.66 -26.62 -6.30
N TRP A 106 2.18 -26.10 -5.17
CA TRP A 106 0.85 -25.52 -5.01
C TRP A 106 0.94 -24.00 -4.85
N ASP A 107 0.17 -23.30 -5.67
CA ASP A 107 0.05 -21.85 -5.61
C ASP A 107 -0.90 -21.37 -4.49
N GLY A 108 -0.88 -20.08 -4.21
CA GLY A 108 -1.76 -19.48 -3.20
C GLY A 108 -3.26 -19.72 -3.44
N ARG A 109 -3.71 -20.05 -4.66
CA ARG A 109 -5.12 -20.34 -4.92
C ARG A 109 -5.49 -21.73 -4.39
N THR A 110 -4.63 -22.73 -4.59
CA THR A 110 -4.79 -24.06 -4.01
C THR A 110 -4.65 -24.01 -2.48
N LEU A 111 -3.72 -23.20 -1.97
CA LEU A 111 -3.46 -23.09 -0.53
C LEU A 111 -4.61 -22.46 0.29
N MET A 112 -5.62 -21.85 -0.34
CA MET A 112 -6.78 -21.30 0.38
C MET A 112 -7.49 -22.35 1.26
N ASP A 113 -7.56 -23.60 0.80
CA ASP A 113 -8.22 -24.68 1.55
C ASP A 113 -7.42 -25.12 2.80
N TYR A 114 -6.19 -24.64 2.93
CA TYR A 114 -5.25 -24.95 4.01
C TYR A 114 -4.89 -23.74 4.88
N GLU A 115 -5.58 -22.60 4.71
CA GLU A 115 -5.32 -21.34 5.45
C GLU A 115 -5.17 -21.57 6.95
N GLY A 116 -6.08 -22.34 7.56
CA GLY A 116 -6.07 -22.59 9.01
C GLY A 116 -4.85 -23.39 9.48
N GLN A 117 -4.43 -24.38 8.71
CA GLN A 117 -3.26 -25.22 8.99
C GLN A 117 -1.98 -24.39 8.86
N ILE A 118 -1.87 -23.60 7.80
CA ILE A 118 -0.72 -22.73 7.54
C ILE A 118 -0.62 -21.65 8.62
N LEU A 119 -1.74 -20.99 8.95
CA LEU A 119 -1.78 -20.02 10.05
C LEU A 119 -1.36 -20.65 11.38
N SER A 120 -1.85 -21.85 11.68
CA SER A 120 -1.46 -22.56 12.90
C SER A 120 0.04 -22.88 12.91
N ALA A 121 0.62 -23.27 11.78
CA ALA A 121 2.04 -23.56 11.66
C ALA A 121 2.88 -22.29 11.89
N LEU A 122 2.52 -21.18 11.25
CA LEU A 122 3.20 -19.89 11.43
C LEU A 122 3.20 -19.44 12.90
N VAL A 123 2.06 -19.58 13.59
CA VAL A 123 1.97 -19.23 15.03
C VAL A 123 2.82 -20.16 15.89
N LYS A 124 2.82 -21.48 15.61
CA LYS A 124 3.63 -22.46 16.34
C LYS A 124 5.14 -22.31 16.10
N ASN A 125 5.53 -21.72 14.97
CA ASN A 125 6.93 -21.50 14.63
C ASN A 125 7.58 -20.39 15.47
N ARG A 126 6.77 -19.48 16.02
CA ARG A 126 7.24 -18.35 16.83
C ARG A 126 7.93 -18.83 18.11
N VAL A 127 8.95 -18.09 18.52
CA VAL A 127 9.68 -18.34 19.76
C VAL A 127 9.26 -17.36 20.87
N PRO A 128 9.44 -17.69 22.17
CA PRO A 128 9.00 -16.82 23.27
C PRO A 128 9.56 -15.39 23.24
N GLU A 129 10.76 -15.21 22.68
CA GLU A 129 11.43 -13.92 22.50
C GLU A 129 10.64 -12.98 21.56
N GLU A 130 9.86 -13.55 20.64
CA GLU A 130 9.06 -12.82 19.64
C GLU A 130 7.67 -12.40 20.18
N ASN A 131 7.35 -12.66 21.45
CA ASN A 131 6.01 -12.44 21.99
C ASN A 131 5.54 -10.97 21.94
N GLU A 132 6.44 -10.00 22.14
CA GLU A 132 6.09 -8.58 22.19
C GLU A 132 6.29 -7.88 20.85
N SER A 133 7.46 -8.04 20.23
CA SER A 133 7.86 -7.33 19.01
C SER A 133 7.88 -8.21 17.76
N GLY A 134 7.61 -9.51 17.87
CA GLY A 134 7.68 -10.41 16.74
C GLY A 134 9.08 -10.46 16.14
N LEU A 135 9.15 -10.43 14.81
CA LEU A 135 10.40 -10.36 14.06
C LEU A 135 11.22 -9.12 14.42
N MET A 136 10.59 -8.00 14.80
CA MET A 136 11.33 -6.80 15.21
C MET A 136 12.19 -7.01 16.46
N HIS A 137 12.02 -8.12 17.20
CA HIS A 137 12.99 -8.53 18.24
C HIS A 137 14.42 -8.72 17.68
N TRP A 138 14.52 -9.19 16.44
CA TRP A 138 15.78 -9.46 15.75
C TRP A 138 16.26 -8.28 14.91
N TYR A 139 15.48 -7.19 14.84
CA TYR A 139 15.89 -5.96 14.18
C TYR A 139 16.95 -5.26 15.03
N GLY A 140 18.19 -5.30 14.58
CA GLY A 140 19.35 -4.85 15.36
C GLY A 140 19.79 -3.40 15.14
N GLU A 141 19.04 -2.65 14.32
CA GLU A 141 19.39 -1.28 13.94
C GLU A 141 18.74 -0.27 14.89
N ASP A 142 19.49 0.79 15.24
CA ASP A 142 18.98 1.92 16.05
C ASP A 142 18.59 3.08 15.11
N ASP A 143 17.45 2.89 14.44
CA ASP A 143 16.92 3.83 13.45
C ASP A 143 15.44 4.17 13.66
N SER A 144 14.86 4.94 12.75
CA SER A 144 13.46 5.32 12.86
C SER A 144 12.47 4.18 12.57
N VAL A 145 12.90 3.11 11.89
CA VAL A 145 12.08 1.91 11.69
C VAL A 145 11.94 1.17 13.01
N ASP A 146 13.04 0.95 13.75
CA ASP A 146 13.01 0.36 15.10
C ASP A 146 12.11 1.17 16.05
N HIS A 147 12.18 2.49 15.95
CA HIS A 147 11.38 3.38 16.79
C HIS A 147 9.87 3.32 16.50
N LYS A 148 9.49 3.25 15.21
CA LYS A 148 8.09 3.32 14.76
C LYS A 148 7.40 1.96 14.65
N VAL A 149 8.12 0.92 14.24
CA VAL A 149 7.54 -0.42 14.01
C VAL A 149 7.63 -1.23 15.30
N ARG A 150 6.54 -1.24 16.06
CA ARG A 150 6.48 -1.88 17.37
C ARG A 150 6.53 -3.41 17.30
N SER A 151 5.96 -3.97 16.26
CA SER A 151 6.02 -5.41 16.02
C SER A 151 5.82 -5.74 14.57
N ALA A 152 6.36 -6.87 14.13
CA ALA A 152 6.06 -7.47 12.83
C ALA A 152 5.96 -8.99 12.97
N VAL A 153 4.93 -9.61 12.40
CA VAL A 153 4.77 -11.07 12.43
C VAL A 153 4.33 -11.57 11.06
N PHE A 154 4.80 -12.75 10.66
CA PHE A 154 4.23 -13.44 9.52
C PHE A 154 2.90 -14.11 9.89
N THR A 155 1.95 -13.98 8.97
CA THR A 155 0.60 -14.53 8.99
C THR A 155 0.16 -14.78 7.53
N VAL A 156 -1.07 -15.25 7.33
CA VAL A 156 -1.68 -15.39 6.02
C VAL A 156 -3.03 -14.68 5.95
N GLU A 157 -3.45 -14.34 4.73
CA GLU A 157 -4.77 -13.75 4.46
C GLU A 157 -5.27 -14.16 3.08
N VAL A 158 -6.55 -14.54 2.97
CA VAL A 158 -7.21 -14.75 1.67
C VAL A 158 -7.66 -13.42 1.08
N ARG A 159 -7.18 -13.11 -0.12
CA ARG A 159 -7.58 -11.92 -0.88
C ARG A 159 -7.60 -12.21 -2.37
N ASN A 160 -8.67 -11.77 -3.05
CA ASN A 160 -8.90 -12.00 -4.49
C ASN A 160 -8.79 -13.48 -4.91
N ARG A 161 -9.34 -14.40 -4.09
CA ARG A 161 -9.33 -15.86 -4.31
C ARG A 161 -7.92 -16.46 -4.37
N GLN A 162 -7.00 -15.89 -3.61
CA GLN A 162 -5.65 -16.37 -3.42
C GLN A 162 -5.25 -16.15 -1.96
N LEU A 163 -4.56 -17.13 -1.38
CA LEU A 163 -3.90 -17.00 -0.08
C LEU A 163 -2.57 -16.24 -0.27
N TRP A 164 -2.36 -15.23 0.56
CA TRP A 164 -1.15 -14.42 0.60
C TRP A 164 -0.39 -14.68 1.89
N GLY A 165 0.93 -14.70 1.81
CA GLY A 165 1.76 -14.45 2.98
C GLY A 165 1.65 -12.97 3.34
N VAL A 166 1.56 -12.66 4.62
CA VAL A 166 1.41 -11.29 5.11
C VAL A 166 2.40 -11.05 6.24
N ALA A 167 3.21 -10.00 6.13
CA ALA A 167 3.86 -9.41 7.30
C ALA A 167 2.90 -8.38 7.89
N GLU A 168 2.32 -8.73 9.03
CA GLU A 168 1.45 -7.84 9.78
C GLU A 168 2.28 -7.03 10.77
N CYS A 169 2.38 -5.73 10.51
CA CYS A 169 3.17 -4.79 11.29
C CYS A 169 2.27 -3.90 12.16
N ARG A 170 2.75 -3.52 13.35
CA ARG A 170 2.14 -2.50 14.21
C ARG A 170 3.00 -1.24 14.17
N VAL A 171 2.55 -0.22 13.46
CA VAL A 171 3.35 0.98 13.13
C VAL A 171 2.79 2.22 13.82
N ALA A 172 3.64 2.95 14.54
CA ALA A 172 3.29 4.21 15.16
C ALA A 172 3.56 5.40 14.20
N GLY A 173 2.48 5.93 13.61
CA GLY A 173 2.55 7.01 12.64
C GLY A 173 2.71 6.49 11.21
N GLU A 174 3.22 7.33 10.33
CA GLU A 174 3.47 6.99 8.92
C GLU A 174 4.94 6.65 8.70
N LEU A 175 5.18 5.67 7.80
CA LEU A 175 6.51 5.34 7.31
C LEU A 175 6.82 6.21 6.09
N THR A 176 8.01 6.81 6.06
CA THR A 176 8.52 7.44 4.83
C THR A 176 8.84 6.36 3.78
N PRO A 177 9.02 6.73 2.50
CA PRO A 177 9.43 5.79 1.46
C PRO A 177 10.74 5.06 1.78
N GLU A 178 11.69 5.75 2.42
CA GLU A 178 12.98 5.18 2.84
C GLU A 178 12.77 4.17 3.99
N GLU A 179 12.01 4.54 5.02
CA GLU A 179 11.68 3.66 6.15
C GLU A 179 10.92 2.41 5.68
N LEU A 180 9.98 2.58 4.75
CA LEU A 180 9.25 1.48 4.13
C LEU A 180 10.20 0.55 3.35
N THR A 181 11.18 1.11 2.64
CA THR A 181 12.17 0.32 1.88
C THR A 181 13.00 -0.54 2.83
N ILE A 182 13.53 0.05 3.90
CA ILE A 182 14.30 -0.65 4.93
C ILE A 182 13.47 -1.77 5.56
N LEU A 183 12.22 -1.47 5.96
CA LEU A 183 11.33 -2.47 6.55
C LEU A 183 11.05 -3.64 5.59
N LYS A 184 10.84 -3.35 4.29
CA LYS A 184 10.62 -4.38 3.28
C LYS A 184 11.86 -5.24 3.04
N GLU A 185 13.04 -4.65 2.98
CA GLU A 185 14.31 -5.37 2.83
C GLU A 185 14.55 -6.29 4.04
N TYR A 186 14.35 -5.78 5.25
CA TYR A 186 14.48 -6.57 6.48
C TYR A 186 13.52 -7.75 6.52
N LEU A 187 12.22 -7.50 6.32
CA LEU A 187 11.21 -8.55 6.35
C LEU A 187 11.35 -9.51 5.17
N GLY A 188 11.82 -9.02 4.01
CA GLY A 188 12.17 -9.86 2.87
C GLY A 188 13.30 -10.82 3.20
N GLY A 189 14.36 -10.32 3.84
CA GLY A 189 15.46 -11.16 4.35
C GLY A 189 14.99 -12.17 5.39
N GLN A 190 14.09 -11.80 6.29
CA GLN A 190 13.49 -12.75 7.24
C GLN A 190 12.57 -13.80 6.60
N ALA A 191 12.02 -13.52 5.41
CA ALA A 191 11.15 -14.44 4.69
C ALA A 191 11.94 -15.42 3.81
N SER A 192 13.04 -14.96 3.20
CA SER A 192 13.90 -15.78 2.34
C SER A 192 15.01 -16.52 3.10
N ASP A 193 15.42 -15.98 4.24
CA ASP A 193 16.47 -16.50 5.11
C ASP A 193 16.00 -16.41 6.58
N GLY A 194 16.77 -16.96 7.52
CA GLY A 194 16.53 -16.83 8.95
C GLY A 194 15.21 -17.48 9.38
N TRP A 195 14.17 -16.66 9.62
CA TRP A 195 12.88 -17.17 10.12
C TRP A 195 12.18 -18.04 9.07
N GLY A 196 12.16 -17.58 7.81
CA GLY A 196 11.54 -18.28 6.69
C GLY A 196 12.23 -19.60 6.38
N GLU A 197 13.57 -19.61 6.32
CA GLU A 197 14.37 -20.83 6.12
C GLU A 197 14.07 -21.89 7.19
N GLY A 198 13.94 -21.47 8.45
CA GLY A 198 13.58 -22.39 9.54
C GLY A 198 12.13 -22.90 9.47
N PHE A 199 11.23 -22.12 8.86
CA PHE A 199 9.82 -22.47 8.69
C PHE A 199 9.60 -23.42 7.52
N GLU A 200 10.20 -23.16 6.36
CA GLU A 200 10.05 -23.95 5.13
C GLU A 200 10.53 -25.40 5.29
N GLN A 201 11.44 -25.68 6.23
CA GLN A 201 11.95 -27.03 6.50
C GLN A 201 11.00 -27.90 7.35
N ARG A 202 9.87 -27.35 7.83
CA ARG A 202 8.97 -28.04 8.76
C ARG A 202 7.70 -28.49 8.04
N PRO A 203 7.38 -29.81 8.06
CA PRO A 203 6.17 -30.30 7.44
C PRO A 203 4.93 -29.82 8.20
N ILE A 204 3.92 -29.41 7.43
CA ILE A 204 2.56 -29.20 7.90
C ILE A 204 1.75 -30.42 7.46
N GLU A 205 1.37 -31.25 8.44
CA GLU A 205 0.50 -32.41 8.19
C GLU A 205 -0.87 -31.95 7.70
N VAL A 206 -1.26 -32.43 6.52
CA VAL A 206 -2.57 -32.19 5.91
C VAL A 206 -3.21 -33.52 5.52
N ASP A 207 -4.48 -33.49 5.10
CA ASP A 207 -5.12 -34.72 4.64
C ASP A 207 -4.42 -35.22 3.37
N GLY A 208 -4.01 -36.49 3.39
CA GLY A 208 -3.32 -37.11 2.28
C GLY A 208 -1.83 -36.78 2.12
N GLY A 209 -1.19 -36.00 3.01
CA GLY A 209 0.24 -35.71 2.85
C GLY A 209 0.83 -34.65 3.78
N GLU A 210 2.00 -34.16 3.38
CA GLU A 210 2.74 -33.11 4.06
C GLU A 210 2.88 -31.90 3.14
N LEU A 211 2.82 -30.70 3.73
CA LEU A 211 2.94 -29.43 3.02
C LEU A 211 4.13 -28.64 3.56
N TYR A 212 5.00 -28.17 2.67
CA TYR A 212 6.16 -27.34 3.02
C TYR A 212 5.97 -25.96 2.40
N VAL A 213 5.71 -24.95 3.24
CA VAL A 213 5.25 -23.63 2.79
C VAL A 213 6.42 -22.66 2.63
N HIS A 214 6.42 -21.95 1.50
CA HIS A 214 7.47 -21.03 1.08
C HIS A 214 6.96 -19.59 1.12
N LEU A 215 7.54 -18.76 2.00
CA LEU A 215 7.22 -17.32 2.12
C LEU A 215 7.92 -16.47 1.04
N TRP A 216 8.91 -17.04 0.35
CA TRP A 216 9.79 -16.40 -0.61
C TRP A 216 9.88 -17.23 -1.90
N GLN A 217 10.15 -16.58 -3.05
CA GLN A 217 10.43 -17.25 -4.33
C GLN A 217 11.64 -16.62 -5.02
N PRO A 218 12.46 -17.41 -5.75
CA PRO A 218 13.68 -16.90 -6.40
C PRO A 218 13.41 -15.90 -7.52
N ASP A 219 12.28 -16.05 -8.22
CA ASP A 219 11.93 -15.27 -9.40
C ASP A 219 10.70 -14.39 -9.15
N ASP A 220 10.75 -13.14 -9.64
CA ASP A 220 9.64 -12.18 -9.64
C ASP A 220 8.91 -11.99 -8.28
N TRP A 221 9.65 -12.16 -7.18
CA TRP A 221 9.12 -12.03 -5.82
C TRP A 221 9.46 -10.68 -5.20
N SER A 222 8.50 -10.10 -4.50
CA SER A 222 8.73 -8.96 -3.61
C SER A 222 7.65 -8.89 -2.53
N ILE A 223 8.01 -8.32 -1.38
CA ILE A 223 7.04 -7.90 -0.37
C ILE A 223 6.45 -6.55 -0.80
N GLN A 224 5.14 -6.43 -0.83
CA GLN A 224 4.43 -5.28 -1.42
C GLN A 224 3.43 -4.71 -0.43
N THR A 225 3.23 -3.39 -0.45
CA THR A 225 2.11 -2.78 0.27
C THR A 225 0.79 -3.22 -0.33
N GLU A 226 -0.29 -3.06 0.44
CA GLU A 226 -1.65 -3.24 -0.08
C GLU A 226 -1.90 -2.44 -1.36
N GLN A 227 -1.44 -1.18 -1.40
CA GLN A 227 -1.60 -0.30 -2.55
C GLN A 227 -0.79 -0.80 -3.75
N GLU A 228 0.47 -1.19 -3.56
CA GLU A 228 1.30 -1.71 -4.66
C GLU A 228 0.75 -3.00 -5.25
N ARG A 229 0.18 -3.86 -4.41
CA ARG A 229 -0.28 -5.19 -4.84
C ARG A 229 -1.70 -5.17 -5.41
N PHE A 230 -2.61 -4.44 -4.78
CA PHE A 230 -4.04 -4.55 -5.04
C PHE A 230 -4.69 -3.28 -5.55
N ALA A 231 -3.97 -2.15 -5.62
CA ALA A 231 -4.51 -1.00 -6.32
C ALA A 231 -4.71 -1.37 -7.81
N PRO A 232 -5.77 -0.83 -8.45
CA PRO A 232 -5.96 -1.03 -9.87
C PRO A 232 -4.72 -0.56 -10.64
N LYS A 233 -4.15 -1.43 -11.48
CA LYS A 233 -3.03 -1.08 -12.36
C LYS A 233 -3.54 -0.23 -13.50
N VAL A 234 -3.60 1.07 -13.27
CA VAL A 234 -4.03 2.04 -14.27
C VAL A 234 -2.93 2.22 -15.32
N ALA A 235 -3.29 2.12 -16.60
CA ALA A 235 -2.35 2.34 -17.70
C ALA A 235 -1.74 3.75 -17.66
N GLU A 236 -0.46 3.84 -18.02
CA GLU A 236 0.24 5.12 -18.16
C GLU A 236 -0.43 6.00 -19.23
N GLY A 237 -0.43 7.31 -19.02
CA GLY A 237 -0.97 8.27 -19.98
C GLY A 237 -2.49 8.44 -19.94
N LEU A 238 -3.22 7.80 -19.01
CA LEU A 238 -4.63 8.10 -18.78
C LEU A 238 -4.82 9.45 -18.04
N PRO A 239 -5.79 10.28 -18.43
CA PRO A 239 -6.10 11.55 -17.76
C PRO A 239 -6.70 11.31 -16.37
N GLU A 240 -6.56 12.26 -15.45
CA GLU A 240 -7.18 12.13 -14.11
C GLU A 240 -8.72 12.08 -14.16
N LEU A 241 -9.30 12.77 -15.14
CA LEU A 241 -10.73 12.90 -15.34
C LEU A 241 -11.06 12.98 -16.82
N CYS A 242 -12.17 12.38 -17.24
CA CYS A 242 -12.77 12.62 -18.55
C CYS A 242 -14.30 12.72 -18.45
N PHE A 243 -14.93 13.29 -19.48
CA PHE A 243 -16.38 13.33 -19.60
C PHE A 243 -16.88 12.27 -20.57
N SER A 244 -18.06 11.71 -20.32
CA SER A 244 -18.77 10.87 -21.30
C SER A 244 -20.28 10.97 -21.12
N THR A 245 -21.03 10.18 -21.89
CA THR A 245 -22.49 10.12 -21.80
C THR A 245 -22.96 8.68 -21.54
N LEU A 246 -23.97 8.53 -20.69
CA LEU A 246 -24.59 7.22 -20.47
C LEU A 246 -25.37 6.78 -21.70
N ARG A 247 -25.06 5.59 -22.23
CA ARG A 247 -25.72 5.05 -23.43
C ARG A 247 -27.24 4.91 -23.26
N THR A 248 -27.71 4.63 -22.05
CA THR A 248 -29.12 4.42 -21.73
C THR A 248 -29.90 5.73 -21.63
N THR A 249 -29.40 6.72 -20.89
CA THR A 249 -30.13 7.95 -20.56
C THR A 249 -29.69 9.17 -21.37
N GLY A 250 -28.47 9.18 -21.90
CA GLY A 250 -27.88 10.37 -22.52
C GLY A 250 -27.32 11.39 -21.52
N GLN A 251 -27.32 11.08 -20.22
CA GLN A 251 -26.81 11.96 -19.18
C GLN A 251 -25.30 12.16 -19.32
N LEU A 252 -24.84 13.40 -19.16
CA LEU A 252 -23.43 13.76 -19.06
C LEU A 252 -22.86 13.29 -17.72
N ILE A 253 -21.77 12.55 -17.77
CA ILE A 253 -21.10 11.96 -16.63
C ILE A 253 -19.61 12.31 -16.65
N CYS A 254 -18.98 12.27 -15.48
CA CYS A 254 -17.53 12.30 -15.35
C CYS A 254 -17.00 10.98 -14.79
N ILE A 255 -15.85 10.57 -15.32
CA ILE A 255 -15.13 9.35 -14.94
C ILE A 255 -13.79 9.79 -14.35
N LYS A 256 -13.47 9.27 -13.17
CA LYS A 256 -12.20 9.51 -12.49
C LYS A 256 -11.30 8.30 -12.61
N ARG A 257 -10.04 8.56 -12.91
CA ARG A 257 -9.03 7.53 -13.14
C ARG A 257 -8.82 6.67 -11.88
N GLY A 258 -8.88 5.35 -12.05
CA GLY A 258 -8.68 4.39 -10.94
C GLY A 258 -9.93 4.13 -10.09
N GLU A 259 -11.06 4.80 -10.35
CA GLU A 259 -12.31 4.59 -9.63
C GLU A 259 -13.28 3.71 -10.44
N THR A 260 -14.13 2.94 -9.74
CA THR A 260 -15.17 2.13 -10.40
C THR A 260 -16.44 2.97 -10.57
N GLY A 261 -17.03 2.91 -11.77
CA GLY A 261 -18.25 3.63 -12.11
C GLY A 261 -18.01 5.09 -12.54
N TYR A 262 -19.02 5.91 -12.37
CA TYR A 262 -19.05 7.29 -12.87
C TYR A 262 -19.82 8.19 -11.91
N TYR A 263 -19.67 9.50 -12.09
CA TYR A 263 -20.39 10.52 -11.35
C TYR A 263 -21.25 11.37 -12.30
N PRO A 264 -22.44 11.82 -11.87
CA PRO A 264 -23.20 12.82 -12.61
C PRO A 264 -22.37 14.11 -12.79
N SER A 265 -22.43 14.70 -13.97
CA SER A 265 -21.84 16.02 -14.21
C SER A 265 -22.79 17.14 -13.81
N ASP A 266 -22.28 18.16 -13.12
CA ASP A 266 -23.05 19.39 -12.83
C ASP A 266 -23.38 20.21 -14.10
N TRP A 267 -22.77 19.85 -15.23
CA TRP A 267 -22.90 20.54 -16.52
C TRP A 267 -23.90 19.82 -17.44
N ASP A 268 -24.57 18.78 -16.93
CA ASP A 268 -25.62 18.05 -17.67
C ASP A 268 -26.74 18.99 -18.12
N THR A 269 -27.03 18.98 -19.42
CA THR A 269 -28.05 19.85 -20.02
C THR A 269 -29.45 19.23 -20.05
N GLY A 270 -29.54 17.93 -19.74
CA GLY A 270 -30.74 17.11 -19.93
C GLY A 270 -31.08 16.80 -21.38
N ASP A 271 -30.34 17.35 -22.35
CA ASP A 271 -30.46 17.03 -23.77
C ASP A 271 -29.41 15.99 -24.18
N LYS A 272 -29.88 14.88 -24.75
CA LYS A 272 -29.03 13.74 -25.07
C LYS A 272 -28.04 14.05 -26.20
N GLU A 273 -28.46 14.77 -27.23
CA GLU A 273 -27.59 15.12 -28.35
C GLU A 273 -26.59 16.20 -27.93
N GLY A 274 -27.07 17.27 -27.27
CA GLY A 274 -26.20 18.32 -26.75
C GLY A 274 -25.17 17.83 -25.74
N ASN A 275 -25.50 16.83 -24.90
CA ASN A 275 -24.54 16.26 -23.96
C ASN A 275 -23.40 15.48 -24.64
N VAL A 276 -23.61 14.95 -25.84
CA VAL A 276 -22.53 14.28 -26.60
C VAL A 276 -21.53 15.32 -27.07
N GLU A 277 -22.01 16.40 -27.70
CA GLU A 277 -21.17 17.52 -28.14
C GLU A 277 -20.44 18.16 -26.96
N LEU A 278 -21.15 18.40 -25.86
CA LEU A 278 -20.56 18.97 -24.64
C LEU A 278 -19.49 18.05 -24.03
N ALA A 279 -19.68 16.73 -24.05
CA ALA A 279 -18.64 15.81 -23.58
C ALA A 279 -17.37 15.90 -24.44
N ASP A 280 -17.50 16.07 -25.75
CA ASP A 280 -16.36 16.20 -26.67
C ASP A 280 -15.61 17.52 -26.43
N GLU A 281 -16.34 18.64 -26.30
CA GLU A 281 -15.76 19.96 -25.99
C GLU A 281 -15.00 19.95 -24.66
N LEU A 282 -15.59 19.40 -23.60
CA LEU A 282 -14.96 19.35 -22.27
C LEU A 282 -13.70 18.48 -22.26
N ASN A 283 -13.69 17.39 -23.04
CA ASN A 283 -12.51 16.55 -23.15
C ASN A 283 -11.42 17.23 -23.99
N GLU A 284 -11.78 17.96 -25.05
CA GLU A 284 -10.81 18.75 -25.83
C GLU A 284 -10.12 19.81 -24.96
N ASP A 285 -10.89 20.53 -24.13
CA ASP A 285 -10.37 21.49 -23.16
C ASP A 285 -9.42 20.87 -22.11
N LEU A 286 -9.69 19.62 -21.73
CA LEU A 286 -8.83 18.84 -20.83
C LEU A 286 -7.65 18.16 -21.53
N GLY A 287 -7.54 18.26 -22.85
CA GLY A 287 -6.53 17.57 -23.65
C GLY A 287 -6.71 16.05 -23.66
N VAL A 288 -7.92 15.56 -23.40
CA VAL A 288 -8.27 14.14 -23.40
C VAL A 288 -8.59 13.67 -24.82
N THR A 289 -7.81 12.73 -25.32
CA THR A 289 -8.04 12.13 -26.64
C THR A 289 -9.22 11.15 -26.62
N PRO A 290 -9.86 10.89 -27.79
CA PRO A 290 -10.91 9.88 -27.88
C PRO A 290 -10.47 8.48 -27.43
N ILE A 291 -9.20 8.12 -27.68
CA ILE A 291 -8.61 6.84 -27.24
C ILE A 291 -8.52 6.79 -25.71
N GLN A 292 -8.02 7.85 -25.07
CA GLN A 292 -7.96 7.94 -23.62
C GLN A 292 -9.37 7.89 -23.00
N ARG A 293 -10.34 8.61 -23.56
CA ARG A 293 -11.74 8.54 -23.10
C ARG A 293 -12.30 7.12 -23.20
N GLN A 294 -12.08 6.44 -24.32
CA GLN A 294 -12.52 5.06 -24.52
C GLN A 294 -11.90 4.12 -23.46
N ALA A 295 -10.60 4.26 -23.20
CA ALA A 295 -9.90 3.49 -22.18
C ALA A 295 -10.42 3.80 -20.75
N MET A 296 -10.71 5.07 -20.45
CA MET A 296 -11.34 5.49 -19.18
C MET A 296 -12.73 4.87 -19.00
N GLU A 297 -13.56 4.83 -20.05
CA GLU A 297 -14.88 4.19 -20.02
C GLU A 297 -14.77 2.70 -19.67
N ILE A 298 -13.88 1.97 -20.34
CA ILE A 298 -13.64 0.55 -20.06
C ILE A 298 -13.08 0.36 -18.65
N GLY A 299 -12.09 1.14 -18.24
CA GLY A 299 -11.49 1.07 -16.91
C GLY A 299 -12.52 1.22 -15.79
N SER A 300 -13.42 2.20 -15.94
CA SER A 300 -14.48 2.46 -14.96
C SER A 300 -15.56 1.38 -14.89
N MET A 301 -15.85 0.71 -16.00
CA MET A 301 -16.94 -0.27 -16.10
C MET A 301 -16.50 -1.72 -15.88
N ALA A 302 -15.32 -2.08 -16.38
CA ALA A 302 -14.83 -3.45 -16.47
C ALA A 302 -13.58 -3.71 -15.61
N GLY A 303 -13.01 -2.68 -14.99
CA GLY A 303 -11.75 -2.74 -14.25
C GLY A 303 -10.60 -2.10 -15.01
N TRP A 304 -9.68 -1.45 -14.29
CA TRP A 304 -8.56 -0.70 -14.88
C TRP A 304 -7.40 -1.57 -15.34
N ASP A 305 -7.39 -2.85 -14.97
CA ASP A 305 -6.37 -3.85 -15.28
C ASP A 305 -6.66 -4.63 -16.57
N VAL A 306 -7.82 -4.43 -17.21
CA VAL A 306 -8.16 -5.10 -18.46
C VAL A 306 -7.47 -4.43 -19.66
N PRO A 307 -7.12 -5.17 -20.74
CA PRO A 307 -6.44 -4.60 -21.91
C PRO A 307 -7.18 -3.41 -22.55
N GLY A 308 -8.50 -3.40 -22.53
CA GLY A 308 -9.30 -2.28 -23.05
C GLY A 308 -9.25 -1.00 -22.21
N ALA A 309 -8.69 -1.05 -21.00
CA ALA A 309 -8.43 0.13 -20.19
C ALA A 309 -7.03 0.73 -20.46
N ASP A 310 -6.26 0.18 -21.40
CA ASP A 310 -4.98 0.73 -21.86
C ASP A 310 -5.16 1.48 -23.20
N PRO A 311 -4.87 2.80 -23.26
CA PRO A 311 -4.84 3.56 -24.52
C PRO A 311 -4.03 2.89 -25.65
N LYS A 312 -2.90 2.23 -25.32
CA LYS A 312 -2.02 1.57 -26.29
C LYS A 312 -2.72 0.43 -27.04
N HIS A 313 -3.71 -0.21 -26.43
CA HIS A 313 -4.50 -1.26 -27.06
C HIS A 313 -5.24 -0.76 -28.32
N TYR A 314 -5.57 0.53 -28.37
CA TYR A 314 -6.29 1.15 -29.48
C TYR A 314 -5.36 1.77 -30.53
N GLU A 315 -4.10 2.05 -30.19
CA GLU A 315 -3.13 2.58 -31.13
C GLU A 315 -2.77 1.55 -32.22
N GLU A 316 -2.73 0.26 -31.88
CA GLU A 316 -2.51 -0.83 -32.84
C GLU A 316 -3.64 -0.92 -33.89
N SER A 317 -4.88 -0.68 -33.49
CA SER A 317 -6.05 -0.75 -34.38
C SER A 317 -6.18 0.48 -35.30
N TYR A 318 -5.72 1.65 -34.88
CA TYR A 318 -5.66 2.84 -35.74
C TYR A 318 -4.53 2.78 -36.78
N SER A 319 -3.41 2.13 -36.48
CA SER A 319 -2.29 1.98 -37.44
C SER A 319 -2.66 1.13 -38.68
N GLY A 320 -3.61 0.19 -38.54
CA GLY A 320 -4.12 -0.64 -39.62
C GLY A 320 -5.03 0.10 -40.61
N GLN A 321 -5.82 1.08 -40.14
CA GLN A 321 -6.75 1.84 -41.00
C GLN A 321 -6.04 2.88 -41.88
N THR A 322 -4.93 3.46 -41.42
CA THR A 322 -4.12 4.39 -42.24
C THR A 322 -3.40 3.66 -43.39
N SER A 323 -3.18 2.34 -43.29
CA SER A 323 -2.59 1.53 -44.36
C SER A 323 -3.56 1.23 -45.51
N CYS A 324 -4.86 1.13 -45.24
CA CYS A 324 -5.89 0.87 -46.26
C CYS A 324 -6.31 2.15 -47.02
N ALA A 325 -6.15 3.33 -46.41
CA ALA A 325 -6.48 4.61 -47.05
C ALA A 325 -5.47 5.03 -48.16
N ASN A 326 -4.29 4.41 -48.23
CA ASN A 326 -3.26 4.73 -49.22
C ASN A 326 -3.29 3.84 -50.49
N PHE A 327 -4.25 2.92 -50.62
CA PHE A 327 -4.36 2.02 -51.78
C PHE A 327 -5.44 2.41 -52.82
N GLU A 328 -6.29 3.39 -52.56
CA GLU A 328 -7.39 3.76 -53.49
C GLU A 328 -7.16 5.07 -54.29
N GLN A 329 -5.97 5.67 -54.27
CA GLN A 329 -5.65 6.86 -55.09
C GLN A 329 -4.68 6.61 -56.25
N LYS A 330 -4.53 5.37 -56.72
CA LYS A 330 -3.86 5.10 -58.00
C LYS A 330 -4.64 4.11 -58.86
N GLN A 331 -5.63 4.63 -59.60
CA GLN A 331 -5.95 4.16 -60.95
C GLN A 331 -6.18 5.34 -61.87
#